data_AF-A0A969VYE7-F1
#
_entry.id   AF-A0A969VYE7-F1
#
_cell.length_a   1.000
_cell.length_b   1.000
_cell.length_c   1.000
_cell.angle_alpha   90.00
_cell.angle_beta   90.00
_cell.angle_gamma   90.00
#
_symmetry.space_group_name_H-M   'P 1'
#
loop_
_entity.id
_entity.type
_entity.pdbx_description
1 polymer ?
#
loop_
_entity_poly.entity_id
_entity_poly.type
_entity_poly.pdbx_seq_one_letter_code
_entity_poly.pdbx_strand_id
1 'polypeptide(L)'
;MSATAQQPWSKEEFLQQLRKKGAGYHFHHPFEVMLREGKLNREQVQGWVANRYYYQKSIPLKDGAVLSNCPDREVRRQWIIRILEQDGTHLTLRFRAGHGQLAGEQVERRLRQLAAALDRSPQIVEG
;
A
#
# COMPACT_ATOMS: atom_id res chain seq x y z
N MET A 1 24.83 29.42 -12.77
CA MET A 1 25.37 28.29 -11.97
C MET A 1 24.90 27.01 -12.62
N SER A 2 25.76 26.31 -13.35
CA SER A 2 25.40 25.02 -13.97
C SER A 2 25.32 23.96 -12.90
N ALA A 3 24.13 23.37 -12.69
CA ALA A 3 23.99 22.17 -11.91
C ALA A 3 24.82 21.06 -12.58
N THR A 4 25.83 20.54 -11.89
CA THR A 4 26.56 19.36 -12.33
C THR A 4 25.56 18.21 -12.44
N ALA A 5 25.40 17.66 -13.65
CA ALA A 5 24.51 16.53 -13.89
C ALA A 5 25.04 15.31 -13.13
N GLN A 6 24.44 15.03 -11.98
CA GLN A 6 24.77 13.87 -11.16
C GLN A 6 24.40 12.61 -11.96
N GLN A 7 25.35 11.69 -12.14
CA GLN A 7 25.04 10.44 -12.83
C GLN A 7 23.97 9.65 -12.05
N PRO A 8 22.97 9.07 -12.73
CA PRO A 8 22.00 8.19 -12.08
C PRO A 8 22.71 7.00 -11.43
N TRP A 9 22.31 6.66 -10.21
CA TRP A 9 22.81 5.46 -9.53
C TRP A 9 22.47 4.19 -10.30
N SER A 10 23.32 3.18 -10.15
CA SER A 10 22.95 1.82 -10.53
C SER A 10 21.73 1.35 -9.73
N LYS A 11 20.99 0.36 -10.25
CA LYS A 11 19.84 -0.22 -9.54
C LYS A 11 20.20 -0.70 -8.13
N GLU A 12 21.34 -1.37 -7.99
CA GLU A 12 21.86 -1.90 -6.72
C GLU A 12 22.12 -0.76 -5.74
N GLU A 13 22.85 0.27 -6.19
CA GLU A 13 23.17 1.44 -5.39
C GLU A 13 21.90 2.20 -5.00
N PHE A 14 20.97 2.43 -5.92
CA PHE A 14 19.70 3.09 -5.63
C PHE A 14 18.90 2.35 -4.55
N LEU A 15 18.78 1.03 -4.64
CA LEU A 15 18.12 0.22 -3.61
C LEU A 15 18.84 0.30 -2.27
N GLN A 16 20.17 0.29 -2.27
CA GLN A 16 20.97 0.47 -1.05
C GLN A 16 20.69 1.83 -0.41
N GLN A 17 20.65 2.91 -1.20
CA GLN A 17 20.37 4.26 -0.72
C GLN A 17 18.94 4.40 -0.19
N LEU A 18 17.94 3.79 -0.84
CA LEU A 18 16.58 3.74 -0.33
C LEU A 18 16.50 3.00 1.02
N ARG A 19 17.16 1.84 1.13
CA ARG A 19 17.18 1.07 2.39
C ARG A 19 17.86 1.83 3.53
N LYS A 20 18.91 2.60 3.25
CA LYS A 20 19.57 3.46 4.26
C LYS A 20 18.61 4.48 4.88
N LYS A 21 17.59 4.96 4.15
CA LYS A 21 16.56 5.85 4.71
C LYS A 21 15.68 5.15 5.76
N GLY A 22 15.66 3.81 5.79
CA GLY A 22 14.99 3.03 6.81
C GLY A 22 15.49 3.30 8.24
N ALA A 23 16.69 3.85 8.42
CA ALA A 23 17.16 4.30 9.74
C ALA A 23 16.26 5.39 10.35
N GLY A 24 15.58 6.18 9.51
CA GLY A 24 14.59 7.17 9.94
C GLY A 24 13.17 6.62 10.10
N TYR A 25 12.98 5.32 9.99
CA TYR A 25 11.65 4.71 10.11
C TYR A 25 11.13 4.83 11.55
N HIS A 26 9.82 5.08 11.68
CA HIS A 26 9.18 5.35 12.97
C HIS A 26 9.30 4.20 13.99
N PHE A 27 9.69 3.00 13.57
CA PHE A 27 9.98 1.88 14.47
C PHE A 27 10.99 2.24 15.57
N HIS A 28 11.94 3.15 15.27
CA HIS A 28 12.95 3.61 16.22
C HIS A 28 12.50 4.80 17.09
N HIS A 29 11.30 5.36 16.84
CA HIS A 29 10.81 6.50 17.60
C HIS A 29 10.55 6.12 19.07
N PRO A 30 10.93 6.95 20.06
CA PRO A 30 10.77 6.61 21.48
C PRO A 30 9.34 6.21 21.87
N PHE A 31 8.33 6.86 21.28
CA PHE A 31 6.93 6.49 21.49
C PHE A 31 6.61 5.05 21.03
N GLU A 32 7.08 4.65 19.83
CA GLU A 32 6.86 3.30 19.29
C GLU A 32 7.62 2.24 20.09
N VAL A 33 8.79 2.59 20.65
CA VAL A 33 9.52 1.72 21.60
C VAL A 33 8.68 1.51 22.87
N MET A 34 8.21 2.59 23.51
CA MET A 34 7.37 2.51 24.70
C MET A 34 6.07 1.73 24.46
N LEU A 35 5.43 1.91 23.28
CA LEU A 35 4.24 1.16 22.91
C LEU A 35 4.51 -0.35 22.84
N ARG A 36 5.58 -0.77 22.14
CA ARG A 36 5.94 -2.20 22.01
C ARG A 36 6.38 -2.83 23.34
N GLU A 37 7.04 -2.05 24.19
CA GLU A 37 7.50 -2.51 25.50
C GLU A 37 6.39 -2.46 26.58
N GLY A 38 5.17 -2.01 26.22
CA GLY A 38 4.04 -1.95 27.16
C GLY A 38 4.20 -0.88 28.24
N LYS A 39 4.99 0.16 28.00
CA LYS A 39 5.30 1.22 28.97
C LYS A 39 4.35 2.41 28.93
N LEU A 40 3.44 2.46 27.96
CA LEU A 40 2.46 3.53 27.84
C LEU A 40 1.32 3.35 28.85
N ASN A 41 0.84 4.46 29.39
CA ASN A 41 -0.39 4.46 30.16
C ASN A 41 -1.63 4.36 29.25
N ARG A 42 -2.80 4.18 29.84
CA ARG A 42 -4.07 4.01 29.11
C ARG A 42 -4.40 5.20 28.19
N GLU A 43 -4.22 6.42 28.68
CA GLU A 43 -4.53 7.65 27.95
C GLU A 43 -3.64 7.82 26.71
N GLN A 44 -2.35 7.50 26.85
CA GLN A 44 -1.38 7.51 25.74
C GLN A 44 -1.73 6.48 24.66
N VAL A 45 -2.14 5.27 25.06
CA VAL A 45 -2.60 4.24 24.11
C VAL A 45 -3.87 4.70 23.40
N GLN A 46 -4.85 5.25 24.12
CA GLN A 46 -6.07 5.78 23.52
C GLN A 46 -5.80 6.92 22.52
N GLY A 47 -4.90 7.84 22.89
CA GLY A 47 -4.43 8.90 22.00
C GLY A 47 -3.77 8.35 20.74
N TRP A 48 -2.89 7.35 20.88
CA TRP A 48 -2.28 6.68 19.73
C TRP A 48 -3.33 6.01 18.84
N VAL A 49 -4.29 5.27 19.40
CA VAL A 49 -5.35 4.61 18.62
C VAL A 49 -6.18 5.62 17.85
N ALA A 50 -6.60 6.71 18.49
CA ALA A 50 -7.41 7.75 17.83
C ALA A 50 -6.66 8.40 16.65
N ASN A 51 -5.38 8.75 16.84
CA ASN A 51 -4.56 9.32 15.78
C ASN A 51 -4.24 8.31 14.68
N ARG A 52 -3.93 7.07 15.05
CA ARG A 52 -3.62 6.00 14.09
C ARG A 52 -4.85 5.63 13.26
N TYR A 53 -6.05 5.65 13.85
CA TYR A 53 -7.30 5.48 13.10
C TYR A 53 -7.44 6.52 11.99
N TYR A 54 -7.17 7.79 12.27
CA TYR A 54 -7.24 8.84 11.24
C TYR A 54 -6.21 8.63 10.12
N TYR A 55 -4.98 8.22 10.47
CA TYR A 55 -3.99 7.84 9.48
C TYR A 55 -4.47 6.67 8.62
N GLN A 56 -4.99 5.59 9.22
CA GLN A 56 -5.49 4.41 8.49
C GLN A 56 -6.65 4.77 7.55
N LYS A 57 -7.64 5.54 8.04
CA LYS A 57 -8.76 6.04 7.24
C LYS A 57 -8.31 6.87 6.03
N SER A 58 -7.18 7.56 6.15
CA SER A 58 -6.64 8.40 5.08
C SER A 58 -5.83 7.64 4.03
N ILE A 59 -5.42 6.39 4.30
CA ILE A 59 -4.66 5.55 3.35
C ILE A 59 -5.40 5.39 2.00
N PRO A 60 -6.67 4.94 1.95
CA PRO A 60 -7.39 4.77 0.68
C PRO A 60 -7.56 6.08 -0.09
N LEU A 61 -7.76 7.21 0.61
CA LEU A 61 -7.84 8.53 -0.01
C LEU A 61 -6.52 8.92 -0.71
N LYS A 62 -5.40 8.74 0.00
CA LYS A 62 -4.06 8.97 -0.55
C LYS A 62 -3.77 8.03 -1.71
N ASP A 63 -4.17 6.76 -1.62
CA ASP A 63 -3.99 5.79 -2.70
C ASP A 63 -4.86 6.09 -3.92
N GLY A 64 -6.06 6.66 -3.73
CA GLY A 64 -6.91 7.17 -4.80
C GLY A 64 -6.26 8.32 -5.56
N ALA A 65 -5.57 9.23 -4.87
CA ALA A 65 -4.81 10.31 -5.51
C ALA A 65 -3.60 9.79 -6.32
N VAL A 66 -2.96 8.69 -5.90
CA VAL A 66 -1.92 8.04 -6.71
C VAL A 66 -2.53 7.44 -7.99
N LEU A 67 -3.69 6.77 -7.87
CA LEU A 67 -4.39 6.19 -9.01
C LEU A 67 -4.82 7.24 -10.03
N SER A 68 -5.38 8.37 -9.59
CA SER A 68 -5.84 9.43 -10.49
C SER A 68 -4.70 10.09 -11.27
N ASN A 69 -3.49 10.09 -10.71
CA ASN A 69 -2.29 10.66 -11.33
C ASN A 69 -1.47 9.63 -12.13
N CYS A 70 -1.88 8.36 -12.18
CA CYS A 70 -1.14 7.30 -12.85
C CYS A 70 -1.74 6.99 -14.24
N PRO A 71 -1.08 7.35 -15.36
CA PRO A 71 -1.61 7.09 -16.70
C PRO A 71 -1.54 5.61 -17.10
N ASP A 72 -0.64 4.83 -16.49
CA ASP A 72 -0.44 3.41 -16.79
C ASP A 72 -1.54 2.53 -16.19
N ARG A 73 -2.32 1.87 -17.06
CA ARG A 73 -3.43 1.00 -16.68
C ARG A 73 -3.00 -0.23 -15.88
N GLU A 74 -1.87 -0.85 -16.21
CA GLU A 74 -1.43 -2.07 -15.52
C GLU A 74 -0.94 -1.73 -14.11
N VAL A 75 -0.28 -0.59 -13.93
CA VAL A 75 0.06 -0.08 -12.59
C VAL A 75 -1.20 0.22 -11.78
N ARG A 76 -2.22 0.88 -12.36
CA ARG A 76 -3.49 1.16 -11.67
C ARG A 76 -4.19 -0.12 -11.19
N ARG A 77 -4.16 -1.19 -11.99
CA ARG A 77 -4.75 -2.50 -11.65
C ARG A 77 -4.08 -3.19 -10.47
N GLN A 78 -2.78 -3.03 -10.32
CA GLN A 78 -2.05 -3.54 -9.15
C GLN A 78 -2.31 -2.64 -7.93
N TRP A 79 -2.39 -1.33 -8.13
CA TRP A 79 -2.52 -0.38 -7.03
C TRP A 79 -3.91 -0.36 -6.37
N ILE A 80 -4.98 -0.58 -7.14
CA ILE A 80 -6.37 -0.56 -6.63
C ILE A 80 -6.61 -1.59 -5.51
N ILE A 81 -5.85 -2.69 -5.47
CA ILE A 81 -5.92 -3.71 -4.41
C ILE A 81 -5.73 -3.07 -3.03
N ARG A 82 -4.82 -2.09 -2.92
CA ARG A 82 -4.51 -1.42 -1.65
C ARG A 82 -5.71 -0.68 -1.07
N ILE A 83 -6.57 -0.11 -1.93
CA ILE A 83 -7.82 0.54 -1.52
C ILE A 83 -8.85 -0.51 -1.11
N LEU A 84 -9.03 -1.55 -1.93
CA LEU A 84 -9.99 -2.62 -1.65
C LEU A 84 -9.73 -3.34 -0.32
N GLU A 85 -8.46 -3.59 0.00
CA GLU A 85 -8.07 -4.20 1.28
C GLU A 85 -8.32 -3.28 2.49
N GLN A 86 -8.12 -1.96 2.35
CA GLN A 86 -8.37 -0.99 3.43
C GLN A 86 -9.86 -0.73 3.65
N ASP A 87 -10.65 -0.68 2.57
CA ASP A 87 -12.09 -0.40 2.62
C ASP A 87 -12.93 -1.66 2.91
N GLY A 88 -12.28 -2.81 3.12
CA GLY A 88 -12.95 -4.05 3.54
C GLY A 88 -13.59 -4.86 2.40
N THR A 89 -13.33 -4.50 1.14
CA THR A 89 -13.64 -5.37 0.00
C THR A 89 -12.57 -6.44 -0.10
N HIS A 90 -12.67 -7.41 0.79
CA HIS A 90 -11.71 -8.50 0.85
C HIS A 90 -11.81 -9.39 -0.41
N LEU A 91 -10.93 -9.16 -1.37
CA LEU A 91 -10.59 -10.16 -2.39
C LEU A 91 -10.03 -11.46 -1.74
N THR A 92 -9.58 -11.36 -0.48
CA THR A 92 -9.00 -12.44 0.34
C THR A 92 -10.00 -13.18 1.24
N LEU A 93 -11.25 -12.72 1.40
CA LEU A 93 -12.25 -13.38 2.27
C LEU A 93 -13.08 -14.48 1.58
N ARG A 94 -12.58 -15.03 0.46
CA ARG A 94 -12.94 -16.40 0.05
C ARG A 94 -11.83 -17.44 0.29
N PHE A 95 -10.76 -17.09 1.02
CA PHE A 95 -9.64 -18.02 1.26
C PHE A 95 -9.16 -18.08 2.72
N ARG A 96 -9.98 -17.66 3.70
CA ARG A 96 -9.71 -17.93 5.13
C ARG A 96 -10.47 -19.14 5.67
N ALA A 97 -10.46 -20.22 4.89
CA ALA A 97 -10.60 -21.57 5.43
C ALA A 97 -9.32 -22.34 5.05
N GLY A 98 -8.37 -22.40 5.98
CA GLY A 98 -7.14 -23.19 5.81
C GLY A 98 -5.88 -22.34 5.68
N HIS A 99 -4.95 -22.57 6.59
CA HIS A 99 -3.59 -22.03 6.58
C HIS A 99 -2.87 -22.38 5.26
N GLY A 100 -2.52 -21.37 4.46
CA GLY A 100 -1.67 -21.54 3.29
C GLY A 100 -1.40 -20.20 2.59
N GLN A 101 -0.14 -19.73 2.64
CA GLN A 101 0.33 -18.67 1.77
C GLN A 101 0.22 -19.14 0.31
N LEU A 102 -0.62 -18.50 -0.49
CA LEU A 102 -0.61 -18.71 -1.94
C LEU A 102 0.66 -18.07 -2.51
N ALA A 103 1.38 -18.82 -3.33
CA ALA A 103 2.57 -18.34 -4.04
C ALA A 103 2.18 -17.22 -5.02
N GLY A 104 3.06 -16.22 -5.20
CA GLY A 104 2.78 -14.98 -5.92
C GLY A 104 2.16 -15.14 -7.32
N GLU A 105 2.43 -16.25 -8.01
CA GLU A 105 1.84 -16.57 -9.33
C GLU A 105 0.31 -16.73 -9.31
N GLN A 106 -0.26 -17.21 -8.21
CA GLN A 106 -1.70 -17.40 -8.07
C GLN A 106 -2.43 -16.07 -7.85
N VAL A 107 -1.77 -15.13 -7.16
CA VAL A 107 -2.24 -13.75 -7.03
C VAL A 107 -2.20 -13.06 -8.40
N GLU A 108 -1.09 -13.16 -9.12
CA GLU A 108 -0.93 -12.53 -10.43
C GLU A 108 -1.94 -13.06 -11.47
N ARG A 109 -2.17 -14.38 -11.50
CA ARG A 109 -3.18 -14.98 -12.39
C ARG A 109 -4.59 -14.47 -12.09
N ARG A 110 -4.94 -14.26 -10.82
CA ARG A 110 -6.24 -13.74 -10.40
C ARG A 110 -6.37 -12.25 -10.69
N LEU A 111 -5.29 -11.47 -10.56
CA LEU A 111 -5.27 -10.06 -10.96
C LEU A 111 -5.53 -9.88 -12.45
N ARG A 112 -4.95 -10.75 -13.29
CA ARG A 112 -5.25 -10.76 -14.73
C ARG A 112 -6.72 -11.11 -15.02
N GLN A 113 -7.32 -12.01 -14.26
CA GLN A 113 -8.75 -12.36 -14.40
C GLN A 113 -9.70 -11.24 -13.97
N LEU A 114 -9.41 -10.55 -12.86
CA LEU A 114 -10.19 -9.40 -12.39
C LEU A 114 -10.05 -8.20 -13.33
N ALA A 115 -8.82 -7.94 -13.80
CA ALA A 115 -8.53 -6.95 -14.83
C ALA A 115 -9.36 -7.19 -16.11
N ALA A 116 -9.44 -8.44 -16.58
CA ALA A 116 -10.24 -8.84 -17.74
C ALA A 116 -11.77 -8.83 -17.49
N ALA A 117 -12.21 -8.88 -16.23
CA ALA A 117 -13.62 -8.71 -15.88
C ALA A 117 -14.03 -7.23 -15.87
N LEU A 118 -13.13 -6.34 -15.43
CA LEU A 118 -13.36 -4.89 -15.45
C LEU A 118 -13.31 -4.29 -16.87
N ASP A 119 -12.54 -4.89 -17.80
CA ASP A 119 -12.59 -4.51 -19.23
C ASP A 119 -13.93 -4.85 -19.91
N ARG A 120 -14.73 -5.76 -19.34
CA ARG A 120 -16.06 -6.12 -19.85
C ARG A 120 -17.15 -5.23 -19.27
N SER A 121 -16.88 -3.93 -19.15
CA SER A 121 -17.94 -2.95 -18.90
C SER A 121 -18.94 -3.03 -20.06
N PRO A 122 -20.27 -3.12 -19.80
CA PRO A 122 -21.26 -3.17 -20.87
C PRO A 122 -21.13 -1.88 -21.69
N GLN A 123 -21.08 -2.01 -23.02
CA GLN A 123 -21.22 -0.85 -23.88
C GLN A 123 -22.53 -0.16 -23.49
N ILE A 124 -22.42 1.12 -23.14
CA ILE A 124 -23.59 1.97 -22.93
C ILE A 124 -24.36 1.92 -24.26
N VAL A 125 -25.51 1.25 -24.24
CA VAL A 125 -26.47 1.31 -25.35
C VAL A 125 -27.05 2.71 -25.26
N GLU A 126 -26.56 3.62 -26.10
CA GLU A 126 -27.21 4.91 -26.33
C GLU A 126 -28.60 4.63 -26.92
N GLY A 127 -29.62 5.15 -26.24
CA GLY A 127 -31.01 5.19 -26.67
C GLY A 127 -31.54 6.59 -26.50
#